data_AF-A0A3R7LKB0-F1
#
_entry.id   AF-A0A3R7LKB0-F1
#
_cell.length_a   1.000
_cell.length_b   1.000
_cell.length_c   1.000
_cell.angle_alpha   90.00
_cell.angle_beta   90.00
_cell.angle_gamma   90.00
#
_symmetry.space_group_name_H-M   'P 1'
#
loop_
_entity.id
_entity.type
_entity.pdbx_description
1 polymer ?
#
loop_
_entity_poly.entity_id
_entity_poly.type
_entity_poly.pdbx_seq_one_letter_code
_entity_poly.pdbx_strand_id
1 'polypeptide(L)'
;MTGSARTLLLVAVLVAVLCFVPAARASLQARETLASQFAAFKQRHGKVYGSAAEEAFRLGVFKENLFLARLHAAANPHATFGVTPFSDLTREEFRSRYHNAAAHFAAARGRARGAGGGGGWRR
;
A
#
# COMPACT_ATOMS: atom_id res chain seq x y z
N MET A 1 33.36 -8.74 -49.84
CA MET A 1 33.68 -8.38 -48.44
C MET A 1 32.50 -7.75 -47.68
N THR A 2 31.25 -7.92 -48.12
CA THR A 2 30.07 -7.24 -47.55
C THR A 2 29.20 -8.10 -46.62
N GLY A 3 29.52 -9.39 -46.48
CA GLY A 3 28.76 -10.35 -45.65
C GLY A 3 29.01 -10.20 -44.16
N SER A 4 30.27 -9.98 -43.76
CA SER A 4 30.72 -9.93 -42.36
C SER A 4 30.16 -8.72 -41.60
N ALA A 5 30.08 -7.55 -42.26
CA ALA A 5 29.52 -6.35 -41.65
C ALA A 5 28.00 -6.47 -41.45
N ARG A 6 27.30 -7.16 -42.37
CA ARG A 6 25.85 -7.42 -42.26
C ARG A 6 25.54 -8.41 -41.14
N THR A 7 26.33 -9.47 -40.99
CA THR A 7 26.16 -10.42 -39.87
C THR A 7 26.46 -9.76 -38.53
N LEU A 8 27.50 -8.94 -38.42
CA LEU A 8 27.79 -8.19 -37.19
C LEU A 8 26.66 -7.21 -36.82
N LEU A 9 26.09 -6.51 -37.81
CA LEU A 9 24.96 -5.61 -37.61
C LEU A 9 23.71 -6.37 -37.13
N LEU A 10 23.39 -7.50 -37.75
CA LEU A 10 22.25 -8.34 -37.36
C LEU A 10 22.41 -8.91 -35.94
N VAL A 11 23.61 -9.37 -35.58
CA VAL A 11 23.90 -9.86 -34.22
C VAL A 11 23.80 -8.73 -33.20
N ALA A 12 24.31 -7.54 -33.50
CA ALA A 12 24.20 -6.38 -32.61
C ALA A 12 22.74 -5.96 -32.38
N VAL A 13 21.89 -5.98 -33.42
CA VAL A 13 20.45 -5.72 -33.29
C VAL A 13 19.77 -6.81 -32.48
N LEU A 14 20.10 -8.09 -32.70
CA LEU A 14 19.52 -9.21 -31.96
C LEU A 14 19.86 -9.16 -30.47
N VAL A 15 21.12 -8.83 -30.13
CA VAL A 15 21.58 -8.63 -28.75
C VAL A 15 20.91 -7.42 -28.10
N ALA A 16 20.78 -6.29 -28.82
CA ALA A 16 20.06 -5.13 -28.32
C ALA A 16 18.59 -5.45 -28.03
N VAL A 17 17.90 -6.19 -28.91
CA VAL A 17 16.52 -6.64 -28.70
C VAL A 17 16.43 -7.59 -27.50
N LEU A 18 17.34 -8.55 -27.35
CA LEU A 18 17.38 -9.48 -26.22
C LEU A 18 17.65 -8.81 -24.87
N CYS A 19 18.45 -7.74 -24.81
CA CYS A 19 18.81 -7.07 -23.56
C CYS A 19 17.85 -5.93 -23.19
N PHE A 20 17.33 -5.19 -24.16
CA PHE A 20 16.55 -3.97 -23.89
C PHE A 20 15.06 -4.27 -23.70
N VAL A 21 14.53 -5.28 -24.40
CA VAL A 21 13.11 -5.63 -24.33
C VAL A 21 12.69 -6.21 -22.98
N PRO A 22 13.46 -7.08 -22.30
CA PRO A 22 13.06 -7.61 -20.99
C PRO A 22 13.04 -6.55 -19.89
N ALA A 23 14.01 -5.64 -19.88
CA ALA A 23 14.08 -4.55 -18.89
C ALA A 23 12.91 -3.56 -19.07
N ALA A 24 12.60 -3.19 -20.31
CA ALA A 24 11.43 -2.36 -20.61
C ALA A 24 10.12 -3.07 -20.26
N ARG A 25 10.00 -4.37 -20.58
CA ARG A 25 8.82 -5.19 -20.24
C ARG A 25 8.64 -5.38 -18.74
N ALA A 26 9.69 -5.67 -17.98
CA ALA A 26 9.63 -5.79 -16.52
C ALA A 26 9.14 -4.49 -15.87
N SER A 27 9.62 -3.34 -16.36
CA SER A 27 9.19 -2.01 -15.89
C SER A 27 7.72 -1.73 -16.22
N LEU A 28 7.27 -2.11 -17.42
CA LEU A 28 5.89 -1.95 -17.86
C LEU A 28 4.95 -2.89 -17.09
N GLN A 29 5.34 -4.14 -16.87
CA GLN A 29 4.58 -5.15 -16.14
C GLN A 29 4.46 -4.82 -14.64
N ALA A 30 5.51 -4.27 -14.03
CA ALA A 30 5.43 -3.74 -12.66
C ALA A 30 4.45 -2.56 -12.55
N ARG A 31 4.34 -1.70 -13.57
CA ARG A 31 3.34 -0.62 -13.62
C ARG A 31 1.92 -1.12 -13.91
N GLU A 32 1.78 -2.06 -14.87
CA GLU A 32 0.49 -2.68 -15.20
C GLU A 32 -0.11 -3.46 -14.02
N THR A 33 0.72 -4.04 -13.14
CA THR A 33 0.22 -4.74 -11.95
C THR A 33 -0.31 -3.78 -10.87
N LEU A 34 0.29 -2.61 -10.65
CA LEU A 34 -0.20 -1.69 -9.60
C LEU A 34 -1.53 -1.05 -9.97
N ALA A 35 -1.65 -0.58 -11.22
CA ALA A 35 -2.88 0.04 -11.72
C ALA A 35 -4.05 -0.95 -11.71
N SER A 36 -3.82 -2.20 -12.14
CA SER A 36 -4.83 -3.27 -12.09
C SER A 36 -5.20 -3.67 -10.65
N GLN A 37 -4.23 -3.80 -9.74
CA GLN A 37 -4.51 -4.04 -8.31
C GLN A 37 -5.32 -2.91 -7.69
N PHE A 38 -5.02 -1.65 -8.03
CA PHE A 38 -5.79 -0.50 -7.54
C PHE A 38 -7.19 -0.46 -8.14
N ALA A 39 -7.36 -0.76 -9.42
CA ALA A 39 -8.68 -0.88 -10.04
C ALA A 39 -9.54 -1.97 -9.37
N ALA A 40 -8.96 -3.15 -9.13
CA ALA A 40 -9.62 -4.23 -8.41
C ALA A 40 -9.95 -3.85 -6.97
N PHE A 41 -9.07 -3.13 -6.28
CA PHE A 41 -9.32 -2.57 -4.95
C PHE A 41 -10.51 -1.61 -4.96
N LYS A 42 -10.55 -0.66 -5.91
CA LYS A 42 -11.67 0.29 -6.03
C LYS A 42 -12.99 -0.44 -6.23
N GLN A 43 -13.01 -1.42 -7.13
CA GLN A 43 -14.21 -2.22 -7.40
C GLN A 43 -14.63 -3.03 -6.17
N ARG A 44 -13.70 -3.74 -5.53
CA ARG A 44 -13.97 -4.61 -4.39
C ARG A 44 -14.49 -3.84 -3.17
N HIS A 45 -14.04 -2.61 -2.96
CA HIS A 45 -14.36 -1.82 -1.77
C HIS A 45 -15.23 -0.59 -2.06
N GLY A 46 -15.78 -0.48 -3.27
CA GLY A 46 -16.67 0.62 -3.67
C GLY A 46 -16.02 2.00 -3.57
N LYS A 47 -14.74 2.12 -3.89
CA LYS A 47 -14.02 3.40 -3.79
C LYS A 47 -14.29 4.28 -5.01
N VAL A 48 -14.71 5.50 -4.74
CA VAL A 48 -14.92 6.57 -5.71
C VAL A 48 -14.19 7.81 -5.20
N TYR A 49 -13.44 8.47 -6.07
CA TYR A 49 -12.68 9.68 -5.74
C TYR A 49 -13.23 10.86 -6.54
N GLY A 50 -13.24 12.04 -5.93
CA GLY A 50 -13.91 13.22 -6.49
C GLY A 50 -13.12 13.90 -7.61
N SER A 51 -11.81 13.63 -7.72
CA SER A 51 -10.95 14.23 -8.75
C SER A 51 -9.81 13.29 -9.15
N ALA A 52 -9.25 13.52 -10.34
CA ALA A 52 -8.06 12.81 -10.81
C ALA A 52 -6.83 13.05 -9.91
N ALA A 53 -6.73 14.25 -9.31
CA ALA A 53 -5.66 14.57 -8.35
C ALA A 53 -5.79 13.75 -7.06
N GLU A 54 -7.02 13.62 -6.53
CA GLU A 54 -7.29 12.76 -5.38
C GLU A 54 -7.00 11.29 -5.71
N GLU A 55 -7.46 10.81 -6.87
CA GLU A 55 -7.21 9.43 -7.29
C GLU A 55 -5.71 9.12 -7.41
N ALA A 56 -4.93 10.03 -8.00
CA ALA A 56 -3.48 9.90 -8.11
C ALA A 56 -2.81 9.88 -6.72
N PHE A 57 -3.26 10.72 -5.79
CA PHE A 57 -2.80 10.70 -4.41
C PHE A 57 -3.11 9.36 -3.72
N ARG A 58 -4.35 8.86 -3.86
CA ARG A 58 -4.81 7.60 -3.27
C ARG A 58 -4.09 6.40 -3.85
N LEU A 59 -3.77 6.41 -5.14
CA LEU A 59 -2.90 5.40 -5.76
C LEU A 59 -1.49 5.39 -5.13
N GLY A 60 -0.94 6.56 -4.84
CA GLY A 60 0.35 6.69 -4.15
C GLY A 60 0.32 6.08 -2.75
N VAL A 61 -0.70 6.39 -1.96
CA VAL A 61 -0.90 5.82 -0.62
C VAL A 61 -1.11 4.31 -0.68
N PHE A 62 -1.93 3.84 -1.64
CA PHE A 62 -2.17 2.43 -1.88
C PHE A 62 -0.89 1.65 -2.19
N LYS A 63 -0.02 2.21 -3.03
CA LYS A 63 1.28 1.62 -3.36
C LYS A 63 2.14 1.42 -2.12
N GLU A 64 2.24 2.45 -1.28
CA GLU A 64 3.06 2.41 -0.07
C GLU A 64 2.52 1.38 0.93
N ASN A 65 1.20 1.38 1.16
CA ASN A 65 0.56 0.42 2.06
C ASN A 65 0.69 -1.03 1.56
N LEU A 66 0.64 -1.26 0.25
CA LEU A 66 0.87 -2.60 -0.32
C LEU A 66 2.31 -3.07 -0.10
N PHE A 67 3.29 -2.17 -0.22
CA PHE A 67 4.68 -2.47 0.08
C PHE A 67 4.86 -2.86 1.56
N LEU A 68 4.32 -2.06 2.49
CA LEU A 68 4.34 -2.35 3.92
C LEU A 68 3.64 -3.68 4.26
N ALA A 69 2.50 -3.98 3.62
CA ALA A 69 1.79 -5.24 3.81
C ALA A 69 2.66 -6.45 3.42
N ARG A 70 3.42 -6.35 2.32
CA ARG A 70 4.35 -7.42 1.89
C ARG A 70 5.52 -7.58 2.86
N LEU A 71 6.07 -6.47 3.37
CA LEU A 71 7.13 -6.50 4.37
C LEU A 71 6.65 -7.20 5.65
N HIS A 72 5.46 -6.86 6.13
CA HIS A 72 4.90 -7.51 7.32
C HIS A 72 4.55 -8.98 7.10
N ALA A 73 4.05 -9.35 5.91
CA ALA A 73 3.82 -10.75 5.55
C ALA A 73 5.11 -11.57 5.61
N ALA A 74 6.23 -11.01 5.13
CA ALA A 74 7.53 -11.68 5.20
C ALA A 74 8.05 -11.78 6.65
N ALA A 75 7.77 -10.78 7.48
CA ALA A 75 8.23 -10.74 8.86
C ALA A 75 7.41 -11.62 9.83
N ASN A 76 6.13 -11.86 9.53
CA ASN A 76 5.23 -12.61 10.42
C ASN A 76 4.41 -13.66 9.65
N PRO A 77 4.85 -14.94 9.64
CA PRO A 77 4.15 -16.00 8.94
C PRO A 77 2.82 -16.43 9.60
N HIS A 78 2.56 -15.99 10.84
CA HIS A 78 1.32 -16.31 11.57
C HIS A 78 0.19 -15.33 11.31
N ALA A 79 0.42 -14.27 10.52
CA ALA A 79 -0.58 -13.28 10.19
C ALA A 79 -0.69 -13.08 8.68
N THR A 80 -1.91 -12.90 8.19
CA THR A 80 -2.16 -12.61 6.78
C THR A 80 -2.20 -11.11 6.57
N PHE A 81 -1.35 -10.62 5.67
CA PHE A 81 -1.35 -9.23 5.24
C PHE A 81 -1.73 -9.14 3.76
N GLY A 82 -2.31 -8.02 3.37
CA GLY A 82 -2.73 -7.78 2.00
C GLY A 82 -3.59 -6.54 1.88
N VAL A 83 -4.31 -6.45 0.76
CA VAL A 83 -5.22 -5.34 0.49
C VAL A 83 -6.45 -5.44 1.41
N THR A 84 -6.69 -4.36 2.15
CA THR A 84 -7.84 -4.14 3.03
C THR A 84 -8.66 -2.90 2.59
N PRO A 85 -9.88 -2.66 3.12
CA PRO A 85 -10.67 -1.46 2.81
C PRO A 85 -9.98 -0.13 3.14
N PHE A 86 -8.89 -0.15 3.93
CA PHE A 86 -8.15 1.02 4.39
C PHE A 86 -6.83 1.23 3.64
N SER A 87 -6.57 0.43 2.60
CA SER A 87 -5.28 0.44 1.89
C SER A 87 -4.97 1.78 1.21
N ASP A 88 -5.96 2.63 0.98
CA ASP A 88 -5.85 3.97 0.39
C ASP A 88 -5.71 5.10 1.42
N LEU A 89 -5.66 4.77 2.72
CA LEU A 89 -5.59 5.75 3.79
C LEU A 89 -4.17 5.89 4.34
N THR A 90 -3.80 7.14 4.63
CA THR A 90 -2.61 7.43 5.44
C THR A 90 -2.83 6.98 6.89
N ARG A 91 -1.75 6.82 7.64
CA ARG A 91 -1.81 6.44 9.06
C ARG A 91 -2.59 7.47 9.88
N GLU A 92 -2.44 8.75 9.54
CA GLU A 92 -3.10 9.87 10.19
C GLU A 92 -4.60 9.90 9.88
N GLU A 93 -4.99 9.67 8.63
CA GLU A 93 -6.41 9.56 8.24
C GLU A 93 -7.08 8.34 8.86
N PHE A 94 -6.41 7.19 8.89
CA PHE A 94 -6.95 6.01 9.53
C PHE A 94 -7.16 6.25 11.03
N ARG A 95 -6.17 6.85 11.69
CA ARG A 95 -6.24 7.21 13.11
C ARG A 95 -7.37 8.20 13.40
N SER A 96 -7.53 9.24 12.59
CA SER A 96 -8.55 10.26 12.85
C SER A 96 -9.98 9.76 12.65
N ARG A 97 -10.19 8.83 11.70
CA ARG A 97 -11.52 8.32 11.36
C ARG A 97 -11.94 7.08 12.14
N TYR A 98 -10.99 6.21 12.49
CA TYR A 98 -11.29 4.87 13.01
C TYR A 98 -10.75 4.58 14.41
N HIS A 99 -9.88 5.44 14.98
CA HIS A 99 -9.42 5.24 16.36
C HIS A 99 -10.24 6.08 17.35
N ASN A 100 -10.71 5.45 18.43
CA ASN A 100 -11.38 6.11 19.57
C ASN A 100 -10.54 6.06 20.86
N ALA A 101 -9.33 5.51 20.80
CA ALA A 101 -8.49 5.21 21.95
C ALA A 101 -8.24 6.44 22.85
N ALA A 102 -7.95 7.60 22.26
CA ALA A 102 -7.66 8.82 23.02
C ALA A 102 -8.83 9.24 23.91
N ALA A 103 -10.06 9.22 23.37
CA ALA A 103 -11.27 9.54 24.12
C ALA A 103 -11.54 8.49 25.21
N HIS A 104 -11.39 7.20 24.88
CA HIS A 104 -11.57 6.10 25.83
C HIS A 104 -10.61 6.23 27.04
N PHE A 105 -9.32 6.47 26.79
CA PHE A 105 -8.33 6.63 27.85
C PHE A 105 -8.49 7.95 28.62
N ALA A 106 -8.94 9.03 27.98
CA ALA A 106 -9.26 10.27 28.68
C ALA A 106 -10.42 10.07 29.67
N ALA A 107 -11.50 9.39 29.24
CA ALA A 107 -12.63 9.05 30.10
C ALA A 107 -12.20 8.14 31.27
N ALA A 108 -11.38 7.13 31.01
CA ALA A 108 -10.86 6.24 32.05
C ALA A 108 -10.04 6.99 33.12
N ARG A 109 -9.18 7.94 32.71
CA ARG A 109 -8.45 8.80 33.65
C ARG A 109 -9.37 9.71 34.45
N GLY A 110 -10.46 10.20 33.85
CA GLY A 110 -11.49 10.97 34.55
C GLY A 110 -12.18 10.15 35.65
N ARG A 111 -12.57 8.91 35.35
CA ARG A 111 -13.17 7.98 36.33
C ARG A 111 -12.24 7.67 37.50
N ALA A 112 -10.96 7.41 37.21
CA ALA A 112 -9.96 7.13 38.25
C ALA A 112 -9.75 8.33 39.19
N ARG A 113 -9.78 9.57 38.66
CA ARG A 113 -9.70 10.79 39.47
C ARG A 113 -10.96 11.07 40.28
N GLY A 114 -12.14 10.74 39.76
CA GLY A 114 -13.42 10.89 40.49
C GLY A 114 -13.64 9.85 41.59
N ALA A 115 -13.09 8.63 41.43
CA ALA A 115 -13.25 7.54 42.39
C ALA A 115 -12.36 7.68 43.66
N GLY A 116 -11.42 8.63 43.70
CA GLY A 116 -10.57 8.88 44.86
C GLY A 116 -11.24 9.65 46.02
N GLY A 117 -12.51 10.06 45.88
CA GLY A 117 -13.18 10.98 46.81
C GLY A 117 -14.18 10.39 47.81
N GLY A 118 -14.56 9.11 47.73
CA GLY A 118 -15.56 8.58 48.66
C GLY A 118 -15.90 7.12 48.45
N GLY A 119 -15.58 6.29 49.44
CA GLY A 119 -15.98 4.89 49.45
C GLY A 119 -15.03 4.03 50.25
N GLY A 120 -15.08 4.16 51.57
CA GLY A 120 -14.56 3.13 52.45
C GLY A 120 -15.29 1.82 52.15
N TRP A 121 -14.55 0.79 51.79
CA TRP A 121 -15.07 -0.58 51.69
C TRP A 121 -15.47 -1.03 53.10
N ARG A 122 -16.77 -0.93 53.43
CA ARG A 122 -17.29 -1.53 54.66
C ARG A 122 -17.35 -3.05 54.45
N ARG A 123 -16.61 -3.76 55.30
CA ARG A 123 -16.73 -5.21 55.51
C ARG A 123 -17.98 -5.52 56.30
#